data_AF-R6ZM94-F1
#
_entry.id   AF-R6ZM94-F1
#
_cell.length_a   1.000
_cell.length_b   1.000
_cell.length_c   1.000
_cell.angle_alpha   90.00
_cell.angle_beta   90.00
_cell.angle_gamma   90.00
#
_symmetry.space_group_name_H-M   'P 1'
#
loop_
_entity.id
_entity.type
_entity.pdbx_description
1 polymer ?
#
loop_
_entity_poly.entity_id
_entity_poly.type
_entity_poly.pdbx_seq_one_letter_code
_entity_poly.pdbx_strand_id
1 'polypeptide(L)'
;MAAVSMHKSGGSLTQSSLLLIGPAMNEGHVRQIINLTQTTSGSYLLLSSLDISRRNLALRGKEAFAGVVRMADDARKEINAIGGYYAFSKELINGDSIYDFDVTKLSVHTLDIGLAGIEVYDLLRDEYDIQIEFGDLGNLLAYLSIGDRQRDIERLVSALAEIRRRFGTTGTGMAVPEYIDPQVAVSPQDAFYADKISLPIEETAGYICSEFVMCYPPGIPILAPGERITEEILAYIAFAKEKGCTMTGPEDADILRLNVIKGSN
;
A
#
# COMPACT_ATOMS: atom_id res chain seq x y z
N MET A 1 17.30 10.69 10.89
CA MET A 1 16.68 9.66 11.77
C MET A 1 15.85 8.75 10.87
N ALA A 2 15.71 7.46 11.21
CA ALA A 2 14.90 6.52 10.44
C ALA A 2 14.12 5.59 11.39
N ALA A 3 12.82 5.43 11.17
CA ALA A 3 11.99 4.46 11.87
C ALA A 3 11.87 3.18 11.02
N VAL A 4 12.08 2.02 11.64
CA VAL A 4 12.11 0.73 10.95
C VAL A 4 11.17 -0.26 11.65
N SER A 5 10.11 -0.68 10.94
CA SER A 5 9.20 -1.72 11.39
C SER A 5 9.84 -3.11 11.22
N MET A 6 10.61 -3.54 12.22
CA MET A 6 11.33 -4.81 12.19
C MET A 6 10.42 -6.03 12.02
N HIS A 7 9.15 -5.94 12.41
CA HIS A 7 8.19 -7.03 12.25
C HIS A 7 7.74 -7.26 10.80
N LYS A 8 7.92 -6.28 9.91
CA LYS A 8 7.56 -6.42 8.49
C LYS A 8 8.63 -7.18 7.72
N SER A 9 9.88 -6.73 7.85
CA SER A 9 10.99 -7.19 6.98
C SER A 9 12.11 -7.89 7.75
N GLY A 10 12.22 -7.62 9.05
CA GLY A 10 13.34 -8.07 9.88
C GLY A 10 13.09 -9.36 10.67
N GLY A 11 11.84 -9.83 10.72
CA GLY A 11 11.46 -11.09 11.37
C GLY A 11 11.18 -11.01 12.88
N SER A 12 10.92 -9.81 13.41
CA SER A 12 10.52 -9.64 14.83
C SER A 12 9.00 -9.74 15.01
N LEU A 13 8.53 -9.78 16.26
CA LEU A 13 7.09 -9.87 16.55
C LEU A 13 6.36 -8.55 16.25
N THR A 14 5.10 -8.60 15.83
CA THR A 14 4.24 -7.43 15.60
C THR A 14 4.29 -6.44 16.77
N GLN A 15 4.15 -5.14 16.49
CA GLN A 15 4.34 -4.00 17.41
C GLN A 15 5.80 -3.64 17.73
N SER A 16 6.78 -4.42 17.25
CA SER A 16 8.19 -4.09 17.46
C SER A 16 8.81 -3.28 16.31
N SER A 17 9.62 -2.29 16.66
CA SER A 17 10.29 -1.39 15.71
C SER A 17 11.62 -0.87 16.27
N LEU A 18 12.47 -0.30 15.41
CA LEU A 18 13.70 0.38 15.78
C LEU A 18 13.64 1.85 15.33
N LEU A 19 14.19 2.74 16.15
CA LEU A 19 14.45 4.13 15.77
C LEU A 19 15.96 4.33 15.65
N LEU A 20 16.45 4.55 14.44
CA LEU A 20 17.87 4.78 14.14
C LEU A 20 18.14 6.28 14.11
N ILE A 21 19.03 6.75 14.99
CA ILE A 21 19.46 8.14 15.05
C ILE A 21 20.86 8.29 14.46
N GLY A 22 21.08 9.39 13.74
CA GLY A 22 22.39 9.76 13.21
C GLY A 22 23.05 10.86 14.07
N PRO A 23 24.30 11.24 13.76
CA PRO A 23 25.09 12.18 14.56
C PRO A 23 24.45 13.56 14.74
N ALA A 24 23.57 13.98 13.82
CA ALA A 24 22.86 15.26 13.89
C ALA A 24 21.77 15.31 14.98
N MET A 25 21.51 14.21 15.68
CA MET A 25 20.42 14.10 16.65
C MET A 25 20.90 13.99 18.08
N ASN A 26 20.32 14.81 18.97
CA ASN A 26 20.60 14.75 20.40
C ASN A 26 19.86 13.56 21.04
N GLU A 27 20.62 12.58 21.53
CA GLU A 27 20.07 11.36 22.13
C GLU A 27 19.16 11.64 23.34
N GLY A 28 19.52 12.63 24.17
CA GLY A 28 18.75 13.00 25.36
C GLY A 28 17.38 13.57 25.00
N HIS A 29 17.32 14.44 23.99
CA HIS A 29 16.07 14.99 23.50
C HIS A 29 15.19 13.90 22.88
N VAL A 30 15.76 13.02 22.06
CA VAL A 30 15.01 11.89 21.47
C VAL A 30 14.43 10.99 22.56
N ARG A 31 15.21 10.66 23.59
CA ARG A 31 14.73 9.88 24.74
C ARG A 31 13.58 10.56 25.48
N GLN A 32 13.65 11.87 25.69
CA GLN A 32 12.57 12.63 26.32
C GLN A 32 11.26 12.53 25.53
N ILE A 33 11.31 12.65 24.20
CA ILE A 33 10.12 12.54 23.35
C ILE A 33 9.56 11.12 23.35
N ILE A 34 10.42 10.10 23.25
CA ILE A 34 9.99 8.70 23.29
C ILE A 34 9.21 8.39 24.58
N ASN A 35 9.68 8.91 25.73
CA ASN A 35 9.02 8.72 27.03
C ASN A 35 7.60 9.31 27.12
N LEU A 36 7.20 10.23 26.23
CA LEU A 36 5.83 10.76 26.19
C LEU A 36 4.83 9.76 25.59
N THR A 37 5.29 8.79 24.80
CA THR A 37 4.44 7.92 23.99
C THR A 37 4.60 6.44 24.34
N GLN A 38 5.73 6.05 24.94
CA GLN A 38 5.98 4.67 25.34
C GLN A 38 5.38 4.32 26.70
N THR A 39 4.97 3.06 26.85
CA THR A 39 4.66 2.48 28.16
C THR A 39 5.92 2.39 29.02
N THR A 40 5.77 2.62 30.32
CA THR A 40 6.83 2.42 31.32
C THR A 40 7.12 0.93 31.59
N SER A 41 6.28 0.02 31.08
CA SER A 41 6.39 -1.43 31.24
C SER A 41 6.41 -2.14 29.89
N GLY A 42 7.48 -1.93 29.12
CA GLY A 42 7.64 -2.55 27.80
C GLY A 42 7.66 -4.08 27.85
N SER A 43 7.10 -4.72 26.81
CA SER A 43 7.09 -6.18 26.72
C SER A 43 8.49 -6.73 26.44
N TYR A 44 9.03 -7.49 27.39
CA TYR A 44 10.33 -8.15 27.25
C TYR A 44 10.35 -9.16 26.10
N LEU A 45 9.21 -9.78 25.78
CA LEU A 45 9.09 -10.67 24.62
C LEU A 45 9.33 -9.90 23.30
N LEU A 46 8.75 -8.70 23.18
CA LEU A 46 8.97 -7.85 22.00
C LEU A 46 10.43 -7.40 21.92
N LEU A 47 11.02 -6.98 23.04
CA LEU A 47 12.43 -6.57 23.11
C LEU A 47 13.39 -7.71 22.76
N SER A 48 13.14 -8.92 23.28
CA SER A 48 13.93 -10.10 22.93
C SER A 48 13.78 -10.47 21.45
N SER A 49 12.58 -10.38 20.89
CA SER A 49 12.36 -10.63 19.46
C SER A 49 13.14 -9.65 18.57
N LEU A 50 13.25 -8.38 18.98
CA LEU A 50 14.03 -7.36 18.29
C LEU A 50 15.52 -7.68 18.33
N ASP A 51 16.06 -8.05 19.49
CA ASP A 51 17.48 -8.35 19.60
C ASP A 51 17.88 -9.60 18.79
N ILE A 52 17.04 -10.64 18.82
CA ILE A 52 17.24 -11.84 18.00
C ILE A 52 17.20 -11.49 16.51
N SER A 53 16.21 -10.71 16.08
CA SER A 53 16.07 -10.30 14.67
C SER A 53 17.25 -9.46 14.21
N ARG A 54 17.66 -8.48 15.00
CA ARG A 54 18.86 -7.67 14.78
C ARG A 54 20.11 -8.54 14.65
N ARG A 55 20.31 -9.50 15.57
CA ARG A 55 21.45 -10.44 15.51
C ARG A 55 21.42 -11.27 14.22
N ASN A 56 20.26 -11.77 13.83
CA ASN A 56 20.13 -12.57 12.61
C ASN A 56 20.47 -11.75 11.36
N LEU A 57 19.95 -10.52 11.25
CA LEU A 57 20.28 -9.61 10.15
C LEU A 57 21.77 -9.24 10.12
N ALA A 58 22.37 -8.97 11.27
CA ALA A 58 23.78 -8.62 11.36
C ALA A 58 24.71 -9.76 10.91
N LEU A 59 24.35 -11.00 11.24
CA LEU A 59 25.19 -12.18 10.94
C LEU A 59 24.89 -12.79 9.57
N ARG A 60 23.62 -12.79 9.13
CA ARG A 60 23.14 -13.58 7.98
C ARG A 60 22.30 -12.77 7.00
N GLY A 61 22.02 -11.49 7.27
CA GLY A 61 21.10 -10.68 6.47
C GLY A 61 21.51 -10.57 5.00
N LYS A 62 22.80 -10.35 4.70
CA LYS A 62 23.27 -10.25 3.31
C LYS A 62 22.97 -11.50 2.48
N GLU A 63 23.25 -12.67 3.03
CA GLU A 63 23.00 -13.96 2.36
C GLU A 63 21.50 -14.23 2.23
N ALA A 64 20.74 -14.00 3.32
CA ALA A 64 19.30 -14.22 3.34
C ALA A 64 18.57 -13.36 2.30
N PHE A 65 18.85 -12.06 2.27
CA PHE A 65 18.23 -11.14 1.30
C PHE A 65 18.73 -11.39 -0.13
N ALA A 66 19.98 -11.84 -0.34
CA ALA A 66 20.40 -12.29 -1.66
C ALA A 66 19.56 -13.49 -2.15
N GLY A 67 19.10 -14.36 -1.25
CA GLY A 67 18.12 -15.41 -1.54
C GLY A 67 16.76 -14.86 -1.95
N VAL A 68 16.23 -13.89 -1.18
CA VAL A 68 14.96 -13.22 -1.50
C VAL A 68 15.00 -12.55 -2.87
N VAL A 69 16.10 -11.85 -3.19
CA VAL A 69 16.31 -11.22 -4.50
C VAL A 69 16.25 -12.26 -5.63
N ARG A 70 16.96 -13.40 -5.49
CA ARG A 70 16.91 -14.47 -6.49
C ARG A 70 15.50 -15.02 -6.69
N MET A 71 14.80 -15.32 -5.60
CA MET A 71 13.41 -15.81 -5.66
C MET A 71 12.49 -14.80 -6.37
N ALA A 72 12.65 -13.51 -6.06
CA ALA A 72 11.86 -12.47 -6.69
C ALA A 72 12.15 -12.34 -8.19
N ASP A 73 13.42 -12.38 -8.59
CA ASP A 73 13.80 -12.29 -10.00
C ASP A 73 13.35 -13.52 -10.80
N ASP A 74 13.40 -14.71 -10.22
CA ASP A 74 12.90 -15.93 -10.86
C ASP A 74 11.37 -15.89 -10.99
N ALA A 75 10.66 -15.46 -9.94
CA ALA A 75 9.22 -15.21 -9.98
C ALA A 75 8.85 -14.23 -11.11
N ARG A 76 9.57 -13.11 -11.24
CA ARG A 76 9.31 -12.11 -12.31
C ARG A 76 9.47 -12.73 -13.69
N LYS A 77 10.54 -13.49 -13.93
CA LYS A 77 10.77 -14.13 -15.23
C LYS A 77 9.63 -15.08 -15.58
N GLU A 78 9.22 -15.92 -14.63
CA GLU A 78 8.15 -16.89 -14.85
C GLU A 78 6.80 -16.22 -15.06
N ILE A 79 6.46 -15.20 -14.24
CA ILE A 79 5.21 -14.44 -14.39
C ILE A 79 5.15 -13.73 -15.75
N ASN A 80 6.24 -13.07 -16.17
CA ASN A 80 6.30 -12.43 -17.48
C ASN A 80 6.22 -13.44 -18.63
N ALA A 81 6.72 -14.66 -18.44
CA ALA A 81 6.63 -15.74 -19.43
C ALA A 81 5.21 -16.31 -19.58
N ILE A 82 4.33 -16.15 -18.58
CA ILE A 82 2.90 -16.48 -18.73
C ILE A 82 2.31 -15.63 -19.87
N GLY A 83 2.66 -14.35 -19.93
CA GLY A 83 2.10 -13.36 -20.86
C GLY A 83 0.79 -12.76 -20.35
N GLY A 84 0.53 -11.50 -20.71
CA GLY A 84 -0.62 -10.72 -20.20
C GLY A 84 -0.42 -10.14 -18.79
N TYR A 85 0.57 -10.62 -18.04
CA TYR A 85 1.06 -9.93 -16.85
C TYR A 85 2.32 -9.14 -17.20
N TYR A 86 2.56 -8.08 -16.43
CA TYR A 86 3.86 -7.40 -16.44
C TYR A 86 4.37 -7.22 -15.01
N ALA A 87 5.28 -8.12 -14.61
CA ALA A 87 6.01 -8.05 -13.35
C ALA A 87 7.17 -7.06 -13.51
N PHE A 88 7.01 -5.88 -12.90
CA PHE A 88 7.94 -4.76 -13.02
C PHE A 88 9.34 -5.12 -12.51
N SER A 89 10.35 -4.55 -13.15
CA SER A 89 11.75 -4.69 -12.74
C SER A 89 12.55 -3.42 -13.06
N LYS A 90 13.89 -3.52 -12.95
CA LYS A 90 14.84 -2.41 -13.01
C LYS A 90 14.85 -1.64 -14.34
N GLU A 91 14.23 -2.16 -15.39
CA GLU A 91 14.05 -1.46 -16.67
C GLU A 91 13.25 -0.16 -16.54
N LEU A 92 12.50 0.03 -15.44
CA LEU A 92 11.80 1.28 -15.16
C LEU A 92 12.73 2.41 -14.69
N ILE A 93 13.96 2.11 -14.26
CA ILE A 93 14.91 3.13 -13.79
C ILE A 93 15.25 4.06 -14.95
N ASN A 94 14.82 5.32 -14.84
CA ASN A 94 14.97 6.33 -15.88
C ASN A 94 15.89 7.50 -15.48
N GLY A 95 16.38 7.51 -14.23
CA GLY A 95 17.29 8.53 -13.72
C GLY A 95 16.63 9.89 -13.45
N ASP A 96 15.32 9.99 -13.58
CA ASP A 96 14.52 11.17 -13.28
C ASP A 96 13.47 10.82 -12.23
N SER A 97 12.28 10.38 -12.64
CA SER A 97 11.20 10.00 -11.72
C SER A 97 11.47 8.70 -10.97
N ILE A 98 12.35 7.82 -11.48
CA ILE A 98 12.69 6.54 -10.87
C ILE A 98 14.21 6.44 -10.70
N TYR A 99 14.67 6.63 -9.47
CA TYR A 99 16.09 6.57 -9.08
C TYR A 99 16.62 5.13 -8.96
N ASP A 100 15.87 4.24 -8.30
CA ASP A 100 16.24 2.82 -8.12
C ASP A 100 14.96 1.97 -7.91
N PHE A 101 15.11 0.64 -7.93
CA PHE A 101 13.99 -0.31 -7.82
C PHE A 101 14.29 -1.43 -6.81
N ASP A 102 13.43 -1.56 -5.79
CA ASP A 102 13.51 -2.64 -4.82
C ASP A 102 12.95 -3.95 -5.41
N VAL A 103 13.85 -4.79 -5.90
CA VAL A 103 13.53 -6.11 -6.47
C VAL A 103 12.93 -7.09 -5.46
N THR A 104 12.86 -6.80 -4.17
CA THR A 104 12.13 -7.68 -3.23
C THR A 104 10.62 -7.41 -3.23
N LYS A 105 10.18 -6.30 -3.84
CA LYS A 105 8.76 -5.97 -4.06
C LYS A 105 8.33 -6.53 -5.40
N LEU A 106 7.60 -7.63 -5.38
CA LEU A 106 7.08 -8.26 -6.60
C LEU A 106 5.75 -7.60 -6.97
N SER A 107 5.84 -6.45 -7.64
CA SER A 107 4.67 -5.74 -8.19
C SER A 107 4.38 -6.26 -9.59
N VAL A 108 3.11 -6.59 -9.87
CA VAL A 108 2.67 -7.20 -11.12
C VAL A 108 1.45 -6.47 -11.65
N HIS A 109 1.55 -5.92 -12.85
CA HIS A 109 0.45 -5.34 -13.58
C HIS A 109 -0.51 -6.42 -14.10
N THR A 110 -1.82 -6.21 -13.95
CA THR A 110 -2.86 -7.22 -14.23
C THR A 110 -3.89 -6.80 -15.27
N LEU A 111 -3.99 -5.52 -15.65
CA LEU A 111 -5.09 -5.07 -16.51
C LEU A 111 -5.07 -5.68 -17.91
N ASP A 112 -3.90 -6.08 -18.40
CA ASP A 112 -3.73 -6.72 -19.70
C ASP A 112 -4.35 -8.13 -19.77
N ILE A 113 -4.66 -8.76 -18.63
CA ILE A 113 -5.51 -9.97 -18.58
C ILE A 113 -7.00 -9.65 -18.35
N GLY A 114 -7.36 -8.36 -18.28
CA GLY A 114 -8.72 -7.88 -18.09
C GLY A 114 -9.24 -7.95 -16.65
N LEU A 115 -8.34 -7.98 -15.65
CA LEU A 115 -8.68 -7.99 -14.22
C LEU A 115 -7.95 -6.87 -13.48
N ALA A 116 -8.65 -6.20 -12.55
CA ALA A 116 -8.02 -5.32 -11.57
C ALA A 116 -7.12 -6.12 -10.62
N GLY A 117 -6.13 -5.45 -10.03
CA GLY A 117 -5.24 -6.05 -9.06
C GLY A 117 -6.00 -6.60 -7.84
N ILE A 118 -7.04 -5.90 -7.38
CA ILE A 118 -7.92 -6.34 -6.29
C ILE A 118 -8.71 -7.62 -6.63
N GLU A 119 -9.14 -7.78 -7.88
CA GLU A 119 -9.84 -9.00 -8.31
C GLU A 119 -8.86 -10.19 -8.32
N VAL A 120 -7.62 -9.99 -8.79
CA VAL A 120 -6.58 -11.03 -8.74
C VAL A 120 -6.18 -11.34 -7.29
N TYR A 121 -6.12 -10.33 -6.42
CA TYR A 121 -5.89 -10.47 -4.98
C TYR A 121 -6.95 -11.36 -4.33
N ASP A 122 -8.24 -11.08 -4.57
CA ASP A 122 -9.33 -11.86 -3.98
C ASP A 122 -9.35 -13.29 -4.50
N LEU A 123 -9.09 -13.50 -5.81
CA LEU A 123 -8.94 -14.85 -6.38
C LEU A 123 -7.79 -15.63 -5.73
N LEU A 124 -6.61 -15.02 -5.60
CA LEU A 124 -5.46 -15.64 -4.94
C LEU A 124 -5.77 -16.05 -3.49
N ARG A 125 -6.46 -15.19 -2.75
CA ARG A 125 -6.85 -15.44 -1.36
C ARG A 125 -7.91 -16.54 -1.26
N ASP A 126 -9.01 -16.42 -2.00
CA ASP A 126 -10.22 -17.19 -1.78
C ASP A 126 -10.21 -18.55 -2.51
N GLU A 127 -9.53 -18.65 -3.65
CA GLU A 127 -9.47 -19.88 -4.46
C GLU A 127 -8.16 -20.67 -4.33
N TYR A 128 -7.06 -20.00 -3.94
CA TYR A 128 -5.71 -20.60 -3.95
C TYR A 128 -5.00 -20.60 -2.58
N ASP A 129 -5.60 -20.01 -1.55
CA ASP A 129 -5.02 -19.83 -0.21
C ASP A 129 -3.65 -19.12 -0.26
N ILE A 130 -3.53 -18.09 -1.10
CA ILE A 130 -2.32 -17.27 -1.26
C ILE A 130 -2.63 -15.84 -0.85
N GLN A 131 -2.12 -15.46 0.32
CA GLN A 131 -2.21 -14.09 0.81
C GLN A 131 -1.04 -13.26 0.27
N ILE A 132 -1.34 -12.30 -0.61
CA ILE A 132 -0.39 -11.27 -1.03
C ILE A 132 -0.58 -10.00 -0.18
N GLU A 133 0.25 -8.97 -0.37
CA GLU A 133 0.20 -7.75 0.44
C GLU A 133 -1.07 -6.94 0.15
N PHE A 134 -1.31 -6.63 -1.13
CA PHE A 134 -2.54 -5.98 -1.60
C PHE A 134 -2.66 -6.09 -3.12
N GLY A 135 -3.84 -5.77 -3.66
CA GLY A 135 -4.02 -5.48 -5.08
C GLY A 135 -4.82 -4.20 -5.28
N ASP A 136 -4.29 -3.25 -6.03
CA ASP A 136 -4.98 -2.00 -6.36
C ASP A 136 -5.80 -2.15 -7.66
N LEU A 137 -6.20 -1.04 -8.28
CA LEU A 137 -7.01 -1.07 -9.51
C LEU A 137 -6.28 -1.67 -10.72
N GLY A 138 -4.94 -1.64 -10.76
CA GLY A 138 -4.17 -2.10 -11.92
C GLY A 138 -3.04 -3.08 -11.62
N ASN A 139 -2.68 -3.27 -10.36
CA ASN A 139 -1.51 -4.02 -9.95
C ASN A 139 -1.79 -4.83 -8.69
N LEU A 140 -1.11 -5.97 -8.57
CA LEU A 140 -0.96 -6.67 -7.31
C LEU A 140 0.46 -6.52 -6.79
N LEU A 141 0.63 -6.54 -5.47
CA LEU A 141 1.92 -6.55 -4.81
C LEU A 141 2.07 -7.80 -3.95
N ALA A 142 3.04 -8.64 -4.29
CA ALA A 142 3.54 -9.70 -3.43
C ALA A 142 4.78 -9.21 -2.66
N TYR A 143 4.69 -9.28 -1.34
CA TYR A 143 5.80 -8.96 -0.44
C TYR A 143 6.63 -10.23 -0.19
N LEU A 144 7.83 -10.30 -0.76
CA LEU A 144 8.74 -11.43 -0.51
C LEU A 144 9.69 -11.14 0.65
N SER A 145 9.90 -12.15 1.48
CA SER A 145 10.62 -12.07 2.75
C SER A 145 11.57 -13.26 2.93
N ILE A 146 12.39 -13.19 3.99
CA ILE A 146 13.27 -14.28 4.41
C ILE A 146 12.50 -15.54 4.89
N GLY A 147 11.19 -15.43 5.11
CA GLY A 147 10.33 -16.54 5.52
C GLY A 147 9.82 -17.39 4.37
N ASP A 148 9.85 -16.86 3.14
CA ASP A 148 9.31 -17.50 1.94
C ASP A 148 10.25 -18.56 1.39
N ARG A 149 9.68 -19.55 0.69
CA ARG A 149 10.40 -20.68 0.10
C ARG A 149 10.12 -20.74 -1.39
N GLN A 150 11.01 -21.39 -2.15
CA GLN A 150 10.85 -21.56 -3.59
C GLN A 150 9.48 -22.17 -3.99
N ARG A 151 9.00 -23.17 -3.23
CA ARG A 151 7.68 -23.77 -3.45
C ARG A 151 6.52 -22.77 -3.35
N ASP A 152 6.67 -21.72 -2.54
CA ASP A 152 5.62 -20.72 -2.33
C ASP A 152 5.55 -19.81 -3.58
N ILE A 153 6.70 -19.53 -4.20
CA ILE A 153 6.80 -18.86 -5.51
C ILE A 153 6.19 -19.72 -6.62
N GLU A 154 6.54 -21.01 -6.70
CA GLU A 154 6.00 -21.93 -7.70
C GLU A 154 4.47 -22.02 -7.62
N ARG A 155 3.91 -22.02 -6.40
CA ARG A 155 2.46 -21.95 -6.16
C ARG A 155 1.87 -20.65 -6.68
N LEU A 156 2.50 -19.50 -6.39
CA LEU A 156 2.04 -18.18 -6.86
C LEU A 156 2.02 -18.12 -8.40
N VAL A 157 3.12 -18.50 -9.06
CA VAL A 157 3.23 -18.52 -10.52
C VAL A 157 2.15 -19.41 -11.14
N SER A 158 1.99 -20.62 -10.59
CA SER A 158 0.97 -21.57 -11.08
C SER A 158 -0.45 -21.02 -10.93
N ALA A 159 -0.75 -20.40 -9.79
CA ALA A 159 -2.04 -19.77 -9.54
C ALA A 159 -2.32 -18.62 -10.52
N LEU A 160 -1.35 -17.73 -10.76
CA LEU A 160 -1.48 -16.64 -11.74
C LEU A 160 -1.72 -17.18 -13.16
N ALA A 161 -1.01 -18.24 -13.56
CA ALA A 161 -1.22 -18.87 -14.86
C ALA A 161 -2.65 -19.43 -15.01
N GLU A 162 -3.17 -20.05 -13.95
CA GLU A 162 -4.53 -20.58 -13.93
C GLU A 162 -5.60 -19.49 -13.90
N ILE A 163 -5.38 -18.43 -13.12
CA ILE A 163 -6.27 -17.26 -13.04
C ILE A 163 -6.45 -16.66 -14.42
N ARG A 164 -5.35 -16.36 -15.12
CA ARG A 164 -5.41 -15.86 -16.49
C ARG A 164 -6.19 -16.80 -17.42
N ARG A 165 -5.96 -18.11 -17.32
CA ARG A 165 -6.63 -19.10 -18.18
C ARG A 165 -8.14 -19.20 -17.92
N ARG A 166 -8.57 -19.07 -16.66
CA ARG A 166 -9.97 -19.26 -16.24
C ARG A 166 -10.80 -17.98 -16.30
N PHE A 167 -10.20 -16.86 -15.90
CA PHE A 167 -10.89 -15.59 -15.66
C PHE A 167 -10.40 -14.47 -16.57
N GLY A 168 -9.29 -14.67 -17.28
CA GLY A 168 -8.76 -13.66 -18.19
C GLY A 168 -9.74 -13.35 -19.32
N THR A 169 -9.84 -12.08 -19.68
CA THR A 169 -10.68 -11.59 -20.77
C THR A 169 -9.84 -10.83 -21.80
N THR A 170 -10.35 -10.66 -23.02
CA THR A 170 -9.73 -9.79 -24.03
C THR A 170 -9.99 -8.34 -23.64
N GLY A 171 -9.10 -7.76 -22.84
CA GLY A 171 -9.28 -6.43 -22.24
C GLY A 171 -9.47 -5.32 -23.29
N THR A 172 -10.57 -4.58 -23.18
CA THR A 172 -10.67 -3.21 -23.68
C THR A 172 -11.56 -2.43 -22.72
N GLY A 173 -10.97 -1.55 -21.89
CA GLY A 173 -11.74 -0.45 -21.28
C GLY A 173 -11.52 -0.17 -19.79
N MET A 174 -10.71 -0.92 -19.05
CA MET A 174 -10.35 -0.49 -17.70
C MET A 174 -9.30 0.61 -17.81
N ALA A 175 -9.78 1.86 -17.83
CA ALA A 175 -8.91 3.01 -17.70
C ALA A 175 -8.18 2.88 -16.36
N VAL A 176 -6.85 2.92 -16.41
CA VAL A 176 -6.06 3.25 -15.21
C VAL A 176 -6.46 4.69 -14.90
N PRO A 177 -7.03 4.97 -13.72
CA PRO A 177 -7.29 6.36 -13.38
C PRO A 177 -5.93 7.06 -13.30
N GLU A 178 -5.77 8.15 -14.05
CA GLU A 178 -4.60 8.99 -13.94
C GLU A 178 -4.53 9.59 -12.54
N TYR A 179 -3.32 9.95 -12.09
CA TYR A 179 -3.15 10.67 -10.84
C TYR A 179 -3.93 11.99 -10.90
N ILE A 180 -4.92 12.14 -10.02
CA ILE A 180 -5.71 13.36 -9.94
C ILE A 180 -4.93 14.35 -9.07
N ASP A 181 -4.46 15.44 -9.67
CA ASP A 181 -3.76 16.49 -8.94
C ASP A 181 -4.68 17.14 -7.88
N PRO A 182 -4.32 17.11 -6.59
CA PRO A 182 -5.17 17.64 -5.53
C PRO A 182 -5.25 19.17 -5.58
N GLN A 183 -6.45 19.70 -5.44
CA GLN A 183 -6.70 21.15 -5.35
C GLN A 183 -6.74 21.58 -3.88
N VAL A 184 -5.57 21.86 -3.29
CA VAL A 184 -5.46 22.27 -1.88
C VAL A 184 -5.97 23.70 -1.68
N ALA A 185 -7.04 23.87 -0.91
CA ALA A 185 -7.66 25.16 -0.62
C ALA A 185 -7.29 25.72 0.75
N VAL A 186 -7.20 24.87 1.78
CA VAL A 186 -6.79 25.24 3.15
C VAL A 186 -5.92 24.14 3.76
N SER A 187 -5.31 24.40 4.92
CA SER A 187 -4.53 23.37 5.61
C SER A 187 -5.44 22.25 6.15
N PRO A 188 -4.95 21.01 6.26
CA PRO A 188 -5.72 19.92 6.86
C PRO A 188 -6.16 20.21 8.31
N GLN A 189 -5.36 20.97 9.06
CA GLN A 189 -5.71 21.39 10.41
C GLN A 189 -6.92 22.34 10.40
N ASP A 190 -6.90 23.37 9.54
CA ASP A 190 -7.98 24.33 9.45
C ASP A 190 -9.27 23.66 8.97
N ALA A 191 -9.17 22.77 7.97
CA ALA A 191 -10.32 22.00 7.49
C ALA A 191 -10.92 21.09 8.56
N PHE A 192 -10.08 20.43 9.35
CA PHE A 192 -10.53 19.52 10.41
C PHE A 192 -11.27 20.24 11.54
N TYR A 193 -10.86 21.46 11.89
CA TYR A 193 -11.48 22.26 12.95
C TYR A 193 -12.56 23.23 12.47
N ALA A 194 -12.83 23.31 11.16
CA ALA A 194 -13.84 24.19 10.60
C ALA A 194 -15.27 23.72 10.90
N ASP A 195 -16.23 24.64 10.84
CA ASP A 195 -17.65 24.30 10.84
C ASP A 195 -17.97 23.45 9.61
N LYS A 196 -18.51 22.25 9.85
CA LYS A 196 -18.81 21.27 8.80
C LYS A 196 -20.31 21.03 8.59
N ILE A 197 -20.65 20.57 7.39
CA ILE A 197 -21.99 20.14 6.98
C ILE A 197 -21.85 18.82 6.21
N SER A 198 -22.70 17.85 6.53
CA SER A 198 -22.80 16.59 5.79
C SER A 198 -23.75 16.77 4.60
N LEU A 199 -23.29 16.47 3.39
CA LEU A 199 -24.07 16.51 2.14
C LEU A 199 -24.08 15.13 1.46
N PRO A 200 -25.09 14.80 0.64
CA PRO A 200 -24.99 13.68 -0.30
C PRO A 200 -23.74 13.79 -1.15
N ILE A 201 -23.03 12.69 -1.39
CA ILE A 201 -21.72 12.72 -2.09
C ILE A 201 -21.81 13.39 -3.47
N GLU A 202 -22.91 13.20 -4.18
CA GLU A 202 -23.17 13.79 -5.50
C GLU A 202 -23.32 15.32 -5.46
N GLU A 203 -23.62 15.90 -4.30
CA GLU A 203 -23.78 17.34 -4.10
C GLU A 203 -22.51 18.01 -3.56
N THR A 204 -21.41 17.26 -3.40
CA THR A 204 -20.19 17.76 -2.75
C THR A 204 -19.17 18.34 -3.73
N ALA A 205 -19.37 18.16 -5.04
CA ALA A 205 -18.51 18.76 -6.05
C ALA A 205 -18.42 20.28 -5.87
N GLY A 206 -17.20 20.81 -5.93
CA GLY A 206 -16.90 22.22 -5.69
C GLY A 206 -16.67 22.58 -4.23
N TYR A 207 -17.13 21.81 -3.25
CA TYR A 207 -16.88 22.10 -1.84
C TYR A 207 -15.47 21.70 -1.40
N ILE A 208 -15.05 22.18 -0.22
CA ILE A 208 -13.79 21.76 0.43
C ILE A 208 -14.07 20.61 1.39
N CYS A 209 -13.37 19.48 1.22
CA CYS A 209 -13.48 18.31 2.08
C CYS A 209 -13.00 18.61 3.50
N SER A 210 -13.70 18.08 4.52
CA SER A 210 -13.30 18.22 5.94
C SER A 210 -12.80 16.92 6.57
N GLU A 211 -12.83 15.81 5.83
CA GLU A 211 -12.42 14.49 6.30
C GLU A 211 -11.54 13.78 5.28
N PHE A 212 -10.92 12.66 5.69
CA PHE A 212 -10.17 11.83 4.76
C PHE A 212 -11.11 10.89 4.00
N VAL A 213 -10.89 10.74 2.70
CA VAL A 213 -11.44 9.64 1.90
C VAL A 213 -10.26 8.82 1.40
N MET A 214 -10.07 7.62 1.94
CA MET A 214 -8.98 6.72 1.57
C MET A 214 -9.52 5.52 0.80
N CYS A 215 -8.90 5.21 -0.34
CA CYS A 215 -9.17 3.99 -1.11
C CYS A 215 -8.35 2.85 -0.55
N TYR A 216 -8.98 1.79 -0.06
CA TYR A 216 -8.30 0.57 0.36
C TYR A 216 -8.75 -0.65 -0.47
N PRO A 217 -7.81 -1.48 -0.94
CA PRO A 217 -6.36 -1.22 -1.04
C PRO A 217 -6.00 -0.11 -2.07
N PRO A 218 -4.80 0.49 -2.01
CA PRO A 218 -3.70 0.24 -1.06
C PRO A 218 -3.80 1.03 0.26
N GLY A 219 -4.82 1.86 0.46
CA GLY A 219 -4.96 2.72 1.63
C GLY A 219 -4.38 4.12 1.43
N ILE A 220 -4.44 4.64 0.20
CA ILE A 220 -3.97 6.00 -0.15
C ILE A 220 -5.17 6.95 -0.13
N PRO A 221 -5.00 8.19 0.39
CA PRO A 221 -6.04 9.20 0.34
C PRO A 221 -6.35 9.57 -1.12
N ILE A 222 -7.64 9.47 -1.48
CA ILE A 222 -8.22 10.12 -2.66
C ILE A 222 -8.49 11.60 -2.34
N LEU A 223 -8.96 11.87 -1.11
CA LEU A 223 -9.16 13.21 -0.57
C LEU A 223 -8.57 13.31 0.83
N ALA A 224 -7.89 14.42 1.09
CA ALA A 224 -7.51 14.88 2.40
C ALA A 224 -8.35 16.10 2.84
N PRO A 225 -8.51 16.34 4.16
CA PRO A 225 -9.11 17.57 4.65
C PRO A 225 -8.41 18.79 4.07
N GLY A 226 -9.18 19.75 3.55
CA GLY A 226 -8.68 20.99 2.97
C GLY A 226 -8.53 20.97 1.45
N GLU A 227 -8.73 19.81 0.82
CA GLU A 227 -8.76 19.67 -0.64
C GLU A 227 -10.17 19.93 -1.21
N ARG A 228 -10.24 20.52 -2.40
CA ARG A 228 -11.50 20.72 -3.13
C ARG A 228 -11.93 19.41 -3.78
N ILE A 229 -13.20 19.09 -3.62
CA ILE A 229 -13.83 17.92 -4.22
C ILE A 229 -14.16 18.26 -5.68
N THR A 230 -13.64 17.47 -6.61
CA THR A 230 -13.90 17.62 -8.05
C THR A 230 -14.79 16.49 -8.56
N GLU A 231 -15.46 16.71 -9.69
CA GLU A 231 -16.26 15.67 -10.36
C GLU A 231 -15.41 14.44 -10.72
N GLU A 232 -14.14 14.65 -11.07
CA GLU A 232 -13.20 13.58 -11.38
C GLU A 232 -12.91 12.69 -10.16
N ILE A 233 -12.75 13.30 -8.98
CA ILE A 233 -12.58 12.58 -7.72
C ILE A 233 -13.83 11.76 -7.38
N LEU A 234 -15.03 12.32 -7.59
CA LEU A 234 -16.28 11.59 -7.35
C LEU A 234 -16.43 10.40 -8.30
N ALA A 235 -16.08 10.58 -9.57
CA ALA A 235 -16.06 9.50 -10.56
C ALA A 235 -15.04 8.40 -10.17
N TYR A 236 -13.85 8.78 -9.69
CA TYR A 236 -12.85 7.84 -9.19
C TYR A 236 -13.36 7.03 -7.99
N ILE A 237 -13.99 7.69 -7.01
CA ILE A 237 -14.55 7.00 -5.83
C ILE A 237 -15.60 5.97 -6.26
N ALA A 238 -16.51 6.35 -7.17
CA ALA A 238 -17.53 5.45 -7.68
C ALA A 238 -16.92 4.23 -8.40
N PHE A 239 -15.94 4.47 -9.27
CA PHE A 239 -15.23 3.42 -10.00
C PHE A 239 -14.49 2.47 -9.04
N ALA A 240 -13.78 3.01 -8.05
CA ALA A 240 -13.04 2.20 -7.08
C ALA A 240 -13.99 1.29 -6.27
N LYS A 241 -15.15 1.81 -5.84
CA LYS A 241 -16.18 1.01 -5.17
C LYS A 241 -16.73 -0.10 -6.06
N GLU A 242 -17.01 0.19 -7.33
CA GLU A 242 -17.49 -0.80 -8.29
C GLU A 242 -16.50 -1.97 -8.45
N LYS A 243 -15.20 -1.68 -8.42
CA LYS A 243 -14.12 -2.68 -8.51
C LYS A 243 -13.82 -3.41 -7.21
N GLY A 244 -14.55 -3.12 -6.13
CA GLY A 244 -14.41 -3.82 -4.85
C GLY A 244 -13.44 -3.18 -3.88
N CYS A 245 -12.94 -1.96 -4.15
CA CYS A 245 -12.20 -1.21 -3.15
C CYS A 245 -13.14 -0.67 -2.06
N THR A 246 -12.69 -0.71 -0.82
CA THR A 246 -13.37 -0.14 0.34
C THR A 246 -12.93 1.30 0.55
N MET A 247 -13.88 2.20 0.80
CA MET A 247 -13.57 3.56 1.23
C MET A 247 -13.47 3.62 2.75
N THR A 248 -12.44 4.29 3.28
CA THR A 248 -12.22 4.45 4.72
C THR A 248 -11.87 5.88 5.06
N GLY A 249 -12.21 6.32 6.28
CA GLY A 249 -11.95 7.68 6.73
C GLY A 249 -13.22 8.53 6.95
N PRO A 250 -14.20 8.53 6.04
CA PRO A 250 -15.43 9.31 6.24
C PRO A 250 -16.23 8.86 7.46
N GLU A 251 -17.00 9.80 8.01
CA GLU A 251 -17.95 9.50 9.10
C GLU A 251 -19.05 8.53 8.66
N ASP A 252 -19.46 8.59 7.38
CA ASP A 252 -20.38 7.64 6.76
C ASP A 252 -19.60 6.50 6.08
N ALA A 253 -19.70 5.29 6.66
CA ALA A 253 -18.97 4.11 6.19
C ALA A 253 -19.39 3.67 4.76
N ASP A 254 -20.63 3.93 4.35
CA ASP A 254 -21.13 3.59 3.01
C ASP A 254 -20.77 4.66 1.97
N ILE A 255 -20.16 5.77 2.43
CA ILE A 255 -19.77 6.96 1.65
C ILE A 255 -20.93 7.47 0.77
N LEU A 256 -22.14 7.47 1.30
CA LEU A 256 -23.32 8.09 0.68
C LEU A 256 -23.36 9.59 0.97
N ARG A 257 -22.71 9.99 2.06
CA ARG A 257 -22.57 11.38 2.49
C ARG A 257 -21.13 11.72 2.81
N LEU A 258 -20.78 12.98 2.60
CA LEU A 258 -19.45 13.51 2.94
C LEU A 258 -19.57 14.83 3.70
N ASN A 259 -18.74 14.99 4.71
CA ASN A 259 -18.58 16.23 5.47
C ASN A 259 -17.70 17.22 4.70
N VAL A 260 -18.27 18.39 4.44
CA VAL A 260 -17.57 19.51 3.78
C VAL A 260 -17.56 20.75 4.67
N ILE A 261 -16.61 21.65 4.42
CA ILE A 261 -16.56 22.94 5.12
C ILE A 261 -17.79 23.76 4.74
N LYS A 262 -18.50 24.27 5.75
CA LYS A 262 -19.72 25.05 5.56
C LYS A 262 -19.41 26.37 4.85
N GLY A 263 -20.13 26.64 3.75
CA GLY A 263 -19.96 27.87 2.96
C GLY A 263 -18.71 27.91 2.07
N SER A 264 -18.17 26.75 1.70
CA SER A 264 -16.93 26.62 0.90
C SER A 264 -17.12 26.46 -0.62
N ASN A 265 -18.38 26.41 -1.09
CA ASN A 265 -18.72 26.35 -2.52
C ASN A 265 -18.63 27.74 -3.16
#